data_AF-A0A316P036-F1
#
_entry.id   AF-A0A316P036-F1
#
_cell.length_a   1.000
_cell.length_b   1.000
_cell.length_c   1.000
_cell.angle_alpha   90.00
_cell.angle_beta   90.00
_cell.angle_gamma   90.00
#
_symmetry.space_group_name_H-M   'P 1'
#
loop_
_entity.id
_entity.type
_entity.pdbx_description
1 polymer ?
#
loop_
_entity_poly.entity_id
_entity_poly.type
_entity_poly.pdbx_seq_one_letter_code
_entity_poly.pdbx_strand_id
1 'polypeptide(L)'
;MKINKLTASFGKLENETLSLHDGLNIIYAPNESGKSTWCAFIMAMLYGVDSSERARAGYLPDKLRYAPWSGAPMEGSMELTADRRDITITRRTRTKSAPMKDFSAVYTGSSVPVKELNGSNAGEMLTGVSKDVFRRSAFIAQGTVAVSGSPELEKRINAIVSTGEESGSFSEADERLRAWQRKRRYNRKGMLPELEAKMDDTQRRLDDMGGSIGDVESLEKQLEETKARCTQLEQEVTDARRRQRREALDRLNAGRAELQRSSEEHDAAMTLLSQRREELGASPFGSREPEELEEEVQADLNELEELRAEAARKPEPLWGIVLMVLAVAAAALYTSLDVLAFMIAAAVFCVGAIVMLLRYGKERGAAAAALERQTALLRKYQARSTGEIKAALEDYEQLWESAKEAEQQELHTRRAYESARSMQSSLEESALGELDFASGDSETARLGRELTAARGEAERLSQQIAGINGRLAAMGDPLVLSSSLSCMKEEYELICDEYDAINLAIDTLREADTEIQSRFSPELGRVAAGYMSAVTGGRYSDVLINRDFTAKARTKDDVVARDAEYLSAGTLDIMYLAVRLAVCELALPEGETCPLIIDDALVNLDETRLEQAMALLREIAKERQIILFSCRKTDGR
;
A
#
# COMPACT_ATOMS: atom_id res chain seq x y z
N MET A 1 -25.77 76.60 4.11
CA MET A 1 -24.64 77.18 4.82
C MET A 1 -24.02 78.34 4.05
N LYS A 2 -23.84 79.46 4.73
CA LYS A 2 -23.06 80.63 4.29
C LYS A 2 -22.07 80.99 5.38
N ILE A 3 -20.83 81.30 5.03
CA ILE A 3 -19.81 81.74 5.97
C ILE A 3 -19.87 83.26 6.03
N ASN A 4 -20.07 83.82 7.23
CA ASN A 4 -20.21 85.26 7.43
C ASN A 4 -18.88 85.87 7.89
N LYS A 5 -18.18 85.20 8.80
CA LYS A 5 -16.95 85.72 9.39
C LYS A 5 -16.04 84.60 9.87
N LEU A 6 -14.74 84.78 9.66
CA LEU A 6 -13.70 83.86 10.09
C LEU A 6 -12.68 84.63 10.94
N THR A 7 -12.27 84.07 12.07
CA THR A 7 -11.14 84.57 12.87
C THR A 7 -10.17 83.42 13.09
N ALA A 8 -8.89 83.60 12.75
CA ALA A 8 -7.92 82.51 12.70
C ALA A 8 -6.58 82.85 13.34
N SER A 9 -6.11 81.92 14.18
CA SER A 9 -4.70 81.75 14.56
C SER A 9 -4.22 80.41 13.96
N PHE A 10 -3.83 80.45 12.69
CA PHE A 10 -3.58 79.26 11.86
C PHE A 10 -2.51 79.54 10.79
N GLY A 11 -1.44 78.75 10.76
CA GLY A 11 -0.30 78.94 9.87
C GLY A 11 0.40 80.28 10.09
N LYS A 12 0.24 81.23 9.18
CA LYS A 12 0.78 82.58 9.35
C LYS A 12 -0.26 83.62 9.79
N LEU A 13 -1.53 83.22 9.88
CA LEU A 13 -2.60 84.09 10.35
C LEU A 13 -2.48 84.19 11.87
N GLU A 14 -2.39 85.41 12.38
CA GLU A 14 -2.27 85.68 13.82
C GLU A 14 -3.45 86.52 14.30
N ASN A 15 -4.50 85.83 14.78
CA ASN A 15 -5.76 86.45 15.18
C ASN A 15 -6.36 87.37 14.11
N GLU A 16 -6.14 87.04 12.84
CA GLU A 16 -6.67 87.79 11.71
C GLU A 16 -8.15 87.49 11.52
N THR A 17 -8.90 88.44 10.96
CA THR A 17 -10.33 88.29 10.71
C THR A 17 -10.66 88.56 9.25
N LEU A 18 -11.48 87.70 8.66
CA LEU A 18 -12.01 87.81 7.30
C LEU A 18 -13.53 87.84 7.36
N SER A 19 -14.15 88.91 6.85
CA SER A 19 -15.60 89.04 6.73
C SER A 19 -16.03 88.74 5.30
N LEU A 20 -17.11 87.99 5.16
CA LEU A 20 -17.64 87.49 3.89
C LEU A 20 -19.12 87.86 3.78
N HIS A 21 -19.60 87.97 2.55
CA HIS A 21 -20.98 88.30 2.23
C HIS A 21 -21.60 87.23 1.32
N ASP A 22 -22.88 87.39 1.02
CA ASP A 22 -23.59 86.53 0.08
C ASP A 22 -23.01 86.66 -1.34
N GLY A 23 -23.13 85.59 -2.11
CA GLY A 23 -22.66 85.53 -3.48
C GLY A 23 -21.14 85.43 -3.63
N LEU A 24 -20.58 86.19 -4.57
CA LEU A 24 -19.19 86.07 -4.99
C LEU A 24 -18.28 86.98 -4.14
N ASN A 25 -17.43 86.38 -3.32
CA ASN A 25 -16.42 87.04 -2.51
C ASN A 25 -15.06 86.92 -3.21
N ILE A 26 -14.46 88.04 -3.61
CA ILE A 26 -13.15 88.07 -4.26
C ILE A 26 -12.12 88.61 -3.29
N ILE A 27 -11.21 87.74 -2.83
CA ILE A 27 -10.16 88.09 -1.88
C ILE A 27 -8.87 88.27 -2.66
N TYR A 28 -8.58 89.53 -2.98
CA TYR A 28 -7.36 89.93 -3.65
C TYR A 28 -6.27 90.24 -2.63
N ALA A 29 -5.17 89.50 -2.70
CA ALA A 29 -3.97 89.78 -1.91
C ALA A 29 -2.71 89.36 -2.67
N PRO A 30 -1.55 89.99 -2.43
CA PRO A 30 -0.27 89.54 -2.96
C PRO A 30 0.01 88.06 -2.67
N ASN A 31 0.95 87.48 -3.42
CA ASN A 31 1.51 86.18 -3.04
C ASN A 31 2.13 86.31 -1.65
N GLU A 32 2.07 85.22 -0.88
CA GLU A 32 2.55 85.20 0.52
C GLU A 32 1.70 86.02 1.53
N SER A 33 0.52 86.51 1.16
CA SER A 33 -0.38 87.20 2.13
C SER A 33 -1.30 86.28 2.94
N GLY A 34 -1.57 85.04 2.48
CA GLY A 34 -2.28 84.03 3.31
C GLY A 34 -3.55 83.46 2.77
N LYS A 35 -3.81 83.72 1.50
CA LYS A 35 -4.87 83.11 0.68
C LYS A 35 -5.04 81.61 0.93
N SER A 36 -4.02 80.80 0.61
CA SER A 36 -4.08 79.34 0.82
C SER A 36 -4.14 78.91 2.29
N THR A 37 -3.71 79.77 3.22
CA THR A 37 -3.86 79.54 4.67
C THR A 37 -5.32 79.72 5.10
N TRP A 38 -6.02 80.73 4.58
CA TRP A 38 -7.46 80.91 4.77
C TRP A 38 -8.28 79.76 4.16
N CYS A 39 -7.93 79.30 2.95
CA CYS A 39 -8.58 78.14 2.32
C CYS A 39 -8.48 76.88 3.19
N ALA A 40 -7.28 76.56 3.66
CA ALA A 40 -7.04 75.42 4.54
C ALA A 40 -7.73 75.60 5.90
N PHE A 41 -7.82 76.83 6.41
CA PHE A 41 -8.52 77.12 7.66
C PHE A 41 -10.03 76.83 7.57
N ILE A 42 -10.69 77.17 6.45
CA ILE A 42 -12.11 76.84 6.25
C ILE A 42 -12.32 75.32 6.32
N MET A 43 -11.48 74.55 5.64
CA MET A 43 -11.53 73.08 5.67
C MET A 43 -11.27 72.52 7.08
N ALA A 44 -10.30 73.08 7.82
CA ALA A 44 -10.00 72.70 9.19
C ALA A 44 -11.16 73.03 10.17
N MET A 45 -11.88 74.12 9.94
CA MET A 45 -13.05 74.50 10.74
C MET A 45 -14.24 73.55 10.51
N LEU A 46 -14.47 73.12 9.26
CA LEU A 46 -15.56 72.21 8.92
C LEU A 46 -15.25 70.76 9.32
N TYR A 47 -14.13 70.22 8.86
CA TYR A 47 -13.82 68.77 8.98
C TYR A 47 -12.71 68.44 9.98
N GLY A 48 -12.12 69.44 10.64
CA GLY A 48 -11.02 69.23 11.58
C GLY A 48 -9.67 68.97 10.90
N VAL A 49 -8.63 68.87 11.73
CA VAL A 49 -7.25 68.58 11.29
C VAL A 49 -6.93 67.12 11.56
N ASP A 50 -6.44 66.40 10.55
CA ASP A 50 -6.08 64.99 10.72
C ASP A 50 -4.79 64.86 11.54
N SER A 51 -4.96 64.41 12.79
CA SER A 51 -3.85 64.18 13.72
C SER A 51 -3.08 62.87 13.46
N SER A 52 -3.63 61.94 12.68
CA SER A 52 -3.06 60.61 12.42
C SER A 52 -1.98 60.62 11.33
N GLU A 53 -2.04 61.59 10.41
CA GLU A 53 -1.09 61.71 9.30
C GLU A 53 0.36 61.92 9.78
N ARG A 54 1.31 61.28 9.10
CA ARG A 54 2.74 61.36 9.44
C ARG A 54 3.50 62.03 8.31
N ALA A 55 4.54 62.80 8.67
CA ALA A 55 5.44 63.39 7.69
C ALA A 55 6.15 62.30 6.88
N ARG A 56 6.24 62.51 5.57
CA ARG A 56 6.95 61.63 4.62
C ARG A 56 7.77 62.52 3.67
N ALA A 57 8.72 61.94 2.94
CA ALA A 57 9.52 62.70 1.97
C ALA A 57 8.60 63.42 0.97
N GLY A 58 8.70 64.76 0.89
CA GLY A 58 7.87 65.59 0.02
C GLY A 58 6.44 65.87 0.50
N TYR A 59 6.03 65.37 1.67
CA TYR A 59 4.69 65.59 2.23
C TYR A 59 4.74 66.05 3.69
N LEU A 60 4.21 67.25 3.96
CA LEU A 60 4.08 67.82 5.29
C LEU A 60 2.59 67.83 5.71
N PRO A 61 2.19 67.04 6.73
CA PRO A 61 0.80 67.01 7.22
C PRO A 61 0.31 68.38 7.66
N ASP A 62 -1.00 68.62 7.54
CA ASP A 62 -1.62 69.91 7.85
C ASP A 62 -1.37 70.38 9.29
N LYS A 63 -1.31 69.44 10.24
CA LYS A 63 -0.98 69.73 11.66
C LYS A 63 0.41 70.33 11.88
N LEU A 64 1.34 70.11 10.96
CA LEU A 64 2.68 70.69 10.99
C LEU A 64 2.78 71.89 10.05
N ARG A 65 2.19 71.77 8.85
CA ARG A 65 2.22 72.80 7.80
C ARG A 65 1.56 74.11 8.24
N TYR A 66 0.46 74.01 8.97
CA TYR A 66 -0.33 75.16 9.40
C TYR A 66 -0.24 75.41 10.92
N ALA A 67 0.82 74.93 11.56
CA ALA A 67 1.14 75.36 12.92
C ALA A 67 1.48 76.87 12.92
N PRO A 68 0.93 77.67 13.86
CA PRO A 68 1.19 79.10 13.95
C PRO A 68 2.68 79.42 14.07
N TRP A 69 3.18 80.33 13.25
CA TRP A 69 4.61 80.68 13.23
C TRP A 69 5.07 81.35 14.53
N SER A 70 4.18 82.08 15.23
CA SER A 70 4.40 82.60 16.59
C SER A 70 4.52 81.53 17.67
N GLY A 71 4.19 80.27 17.39
CA GLY A 71 4.12 79.19 18.38
C GLY A 71 2.85 79.20 19.23
N ALA A 72 1.89 80.08 18.94
CA ALA A 72 0.57 80.08 19.55
C ALA A 72 -0.21 78.77 19.25
N PRO A 73 -1.17 78.35 20.08
CA PRO A 73 -2.04 77.22 19.77
C PRO A 73 -2.84 77.45 18.48
N MET A 74 -3.04 76.40 17.68
CA MET A 74 -3.94 76.45 16.51
C MET A 74 -5.38 76.63 16.99
N GLU A 75 -6.02 77.73 16.63
CA GLU A 75 -7.40 77.99 17.03
C GLU A 75 -8.10 78.96 16.09
N GLY A 76 -9.43 78.97 16.17
CA GLY A 76 -10.20 79.97 15.47
C GLY A 76 -11.70 79.79 15.62
N SER A 77 -12.44 80.75 15.07
CA SER A 77 -13.90 80.79 15.06
C SER A 77 -14.43 81.07 13.66
N MET A 78 -15.59 80.47 13.36
CA MET A 78 -16.33 80.62 12.13
C MET A 78 -17.77 80.96 12.48
N GLU A 79 -18.21 82.15 12.12
CA GLU A 79 -19.62 82.55 12.14
C GLU A 79 -20.23 82.24 10.78
N LEU A 80 -21.34 81.53 10.78
CA LEU A 80 -21.99 81.02 9.57
C LEU A 80 -23.51 81.01 9.75
N THR A 81 -24.25 81.05 8.66
CA THR A 81 -25.70 80.86 8.64
C THR A 81 -26.01 79.52 7.97
N ALA A 82 -26.66 78.60 8.69
CA ALA A 82 -27.14 77.32 8.16
C ALA A 82 -28.60 77.11 8.58
N ASP A 83 -29.44 76.59 7.68
CA ASP A 83 -30.89 76.42 7.90
C ASP A 83 -31.60 77.64 8.48
N ARG A 84 -31.23 78.85 7.99
CA ARG A 84 -31.72 80.16 8.45
C ARG A 84 -31.41 80.48 9.92
N ARG A 85 -30.39 79.83 10.50
CA ARG A 85 -29.91 80.08 11.86
C ARG A 85 -28.46 80.50 11.81
N ASP A 86 -28.11 81.50 12.61
CA ASP A 86 -26.73 81.93 12.77
C ASP A 86 -26.05 81.08 13.84
N ILE A 87 -24.93 80.48 13.46
CA ILE A 87 -24.15 79.54 14.25
C ILE A 87 -22.72 80.04 14.32
N THR A 88 -22.13 80.00 15.52
CA THR A 88 -20.71 80.24 15.73
C THR A 88 -20.04 78.94 16.12
N ILE A 89 -19.13 78.48 15.26
CA ILE A 89 -18.27 77.32 15.49
C ILE A 89 -16.93 77.80 15.99
N THR A 90 -16.43 77.16 17.04
CA THR A 90 -15.10 77.42 17.59
C THR A 90 -14.32 76.12 17.67
N ARG A 91 -13.07 76.13 17.18
CA ARG A 91 -12.12 75.03 17.35
C ARG A 91 -10.87 75.52 18.07
N ARG A 92 -10.46 74.81 19.11
CA ARG A 92 -9.29 75.15 19.95
C ARG A 92 -8.32 73.97 20.09
N THR A 93 -7.06 74.29 20.35
CA THR A 93 -6.03 73.29 20.65
C THR A 93 -5.75 73.24 22.15
N ARG A 94 -6.25 72.21 22.83
CA ARG A 94 -5.91 71.95 24.24
C ARG A 94 -4.60 71.18 24.40
N THR A 95 -4.23 70.37 23.41
CA THR A 95 -3.05 69.52 23.45
C THR A 95 -2.34 69.55 22.10
N LYS A 96 -1.02 69.74 22.10
CA LYS A 96 -0.21 69.84 20.86
C LYS A 96 -0.30 68.60 19.95
N SER A 97 -0.59 67.43 20.51
CA SER A 97 -0.78 66.18 19.74
C SER A 97 -2.12 66.10 19.02
N ALA A 98 -3.09 66.96 19.35
CA ALA A 98 -4.44 66.97 18.80
C ALA A 98 -4.93 68.40 18.53
N PRO A 99 -4.35 69.09 17.52
CA PRO A 99 -4.72 70.46 17.20
C PRO A 99 -6.19 70.57 16.75
N MET A 100 -6.85 71.66 17.14
CA MET A 100 -8.24 72.01 16.78
C MET A 100 -9.29 70.93 17.07
N LYS A 101 -8.98 70.00 18.00
CA LYS A 101 -9.86 68.89 18.38
C LYS A 101 -10.97 69.33 19.34
N ASP A 102 -10.72 70.33 20.18
CA ASP A 102 -11.74 70.88 21.08
C ASP A 102 -12.72 71.73 20.26
N PHE A 103 -13.98 71.30 20.21
CA PHE A 103 -15.00 71.86 19.32
C PHE A 103 -16.21 72.34 20.12
N SER A 104 -16.72 73.51 19.76
CA SER A 104 -17.99 74.04 20.26
C SER A 104 -18.78 74.67 19.12
N ALA A 105 -20.10 74.47 19.11
CA ALA A 105 -21.02 75.14 18.21
C ALA A 105 -22.22 75.68 18.98
N VAL A 106 -22.46 76.98 18.87
CA VAL A 106 -23.54 77.69 19.56
C VAL A 106 -24.32 78.56 18.58
N TYR A 107 -25.58 78.85 18.88
CA TYR A 107 -26.30 79.88 18.12
C TYR A 107 -25.66 81.25 18.37
N THR A 108 -25.33 81.98 17.32
CA THR A 108 -24.59 83.25 17.38
C THR A 108 -25.31 84.25 18.29
N GLY A 109 -24.55 84.91 19.17
CA GLY A 109 -25.11 85.83 20.18
C GLY A 109 -25.75 85.15 21.39
N SER A 110 -25.66 83.82 21.51
CA SER A 110 -26.16 83.06 22.66
C SER A 110 -25.10 82.07 23.19
N SER A 111 -25.38 81.48 24.36
CA SER A 111 -24.61 80.36 24.91
C SER A 111 -25.30 79.01 24.71
N VAL A 112 -26.33 78.95 23.86
CA VAL A 112 -27.12 77.74 23.62
C VAL A 112 -26.41 76.87 22.57
N PRO A 113 -26.00 75.64 22.90
CA PRO A 113 -25.34 74.76 21.95
C PRO A 113 -26.29 74.31 20.83
N VAL A 114 -25.76 74.17 19.62
CA VAL A 114 -26.50 73.57 18.50
C VAL A 114 -26.58 72.06 18.72
N LYS A 115 -27.80 71.55 18.83
CA LYS A 115 -28.05 70.13 19.07
C LYS A 115 -27.52 69.30 17.90
N GLU A 116 -26.94 68.13 18.19
CA GLU A 116 -26.46 67.14 17.21
C GLU A 116 -25.21 67.55 16.38
N LEU A 117 -24.74 68.80 16.47
CA LEU A 117 -23.53 69.28 15.81
C LEU A 117 -22.28 69.13 16.70
N ASN A 118 -21.29 68.35 16.25
CA ASN A 118 -20.05 68.06 16.97
C ASN A 118 -18.82 68.10 16.05
N GLY A 119 -17.62 68.00 16.63
CA GLY A 119 -16.37 68.18 15.90
C GLY A 119 -16.09 67.15 14.79
N SER A 120 -16.72 65.97 14.84
CA SER A 120 -16.59 64.91 13.82
C SER A 120 -17.59 65.03 12.68
N ASN A 121 -18.81 65.49 12.95
CA ASN A 121 -19.88 65.59 11.94
C ASN A 121 -20.16 67.02 11.45
N ALA A 122 -19.44 68.02 11.97
CA ALA A 122 -19.71 69.43 11.68
C ALA A 122 -19.73 69.72 10.18
N GLY A 123 -18.70 69.29 9.45
CA GLY A 123 -18.62 69.48 8.01
C GLY A 123 -19.80 68.83 7.29
N GLU A 124 -20.06 67.54 7.53
CA GLU A 124 -21.15 66.79 6.91
C GLU A 124 -22.53 67.37 7.18
N MET A 125 -22.81 67.76 8.42
CA MET A 125 -24.11 68.36 8.76
C MET A 125 -24.30 69.75 8.16
N LEU A 126 -23.23 70.53 8.02
CA LEU A 126 -23.33 71.91 7.53
C LEU A 126 -23.33 71.99 6.01
N THR A 127 -22.47 71.21 5.35
CA THR A 127 -22.31 71.22 3.89
C THR A 127 -23.18 70.17 3.20
N GLY A 128 -23.68 69.17 3.94
CA GLY A 128 -24.43 68.04 3.42
C GLY A 128 -23.56 66.95 2.79
N VAL A 129 -22.23 67.06 2.85
CA VAL A 129 -21.30 66.14 2.18
C VAL A 129 -20.09 65.79 3.04
N SER A 130 -19.50 64.62 2.79
CA SER A 130 -18.28 64.18 3.48
C SER A 130 -17.07 65.07 3.17
N LYS A 131 -16.01 64.93 3.97
CA LYS A 131 -14.76 65.69 3.79
C LYS A 131 -14.17 65.49 2.40
N ASP A 132 -14.16 64.26 1.91
CA ASP A 132 -13.57 63.94 0.61
C ASP A 132 -14.43 64.44 -0.54
N VAL A 133 -15.76 64.31 -0.43
CA VAL A 133 -16.68 64.88 -1.43
C VAL A 133 -16.51 66.39 -1.50
N PHE A 134 -16.47 67.09 -0.37
CA PHE A 134 -16.23 68.54 -0.31
C PHE A 134 -14.87 68.92 -0.91
N ARG A 135 -13.81 68.18 -0.56
CA ARG A 135 -12.45 68.42 -1.06
C ARG A 135 -12.35 68.24 -2.58
N ARG A 136 -13.06 67.24 -3.13
CA ARG A 136 -12.96 66.87 -4.55
C ARG A 136 -13.89 67.70 -5.43
N SER A 137 -15.04 68.12 -4.91
CA SER A 137 -16.00 68.99 -5.60
C SER A 137 -15.78 70.47 -5.24
N ALA A 138 -16.39 70.92 -4.14
CA ALA A 138 -16.53 72.33 -3.74
C ALA A 138 -15.24 73.06 -3.35
N PHE A 139 -14.10 72.37 -3.26
CA PHE A 139 -12.82 72.96 -2.85
C PHE A 139 -11.76 72.87 -3.96
N ILE A 140 -11.61 73.94 -4.75
CA ILE A 140 -10.63 74.02 -5.84
C ILE A 140 -9.34 74.65 -5.31
N ALA A 141 -8.38 73.81 -4.89
CA ALA A 141 -7.11 74.28 -4.32
C ALA A 141 -6.11 74.78 -5.37
N GLN A 142 -5.12 75.57 -4.94
CA GLN A 142 -4.05 76.07 -5.80
C GLN A 142 -3.30 74.94 -6.53
N GLY A 143 -3.10 75.10 -7.84
CA GLY A 143 -2.41 74.12 -8.68
C GLY A 143 -3.24 72.87 -9.04
N THR A 144 -4.47 72.72 -8.53
CA THR A 144 -5.33 71.58 -8.88
C THR A 144 -6.03 71.74 -10.22
N VAL A 145 -6.05 72.93 -10.80
CA VAL A 145 -6.64 73.19 -12.13
C VAL A 145 -5.64 73.04 -13.26
N ALA A 146 -4.36 73.32 -13.01
CA ALA A 146 -3.29 73.09 -13.99
C ALA A 146 -3.19 71.59 -14.28
N VAL A 147 -3.46 71.19 -15.53
CA VAL A 147 -3.34 69.81 -16.00
C VAL A 147 -2.36 69.76 -17.17
N SER A 148 -1.38 68.85 -17.07
CA SER A 148 -0.29 68.75 -18.05
C SER A 148 -0.56 67.75 -19.20
N GLY A 149 -1.65 66.96 -19.13
CA GLY A 149 -2.07 66.02 -20.20
C GLY A 149 -3.35 65.24 -19.90
N SER A 150 -3.84 64.46 -20.88
CA SER A 150 -5.09 63.67 -20.78
C SER A 150 -5.11 62.60 -19.69
N PRO A 151 -4.04 61.79 -19.48
CA PRO A 151 -4.08 60.75 -18.45
C PRO A 151 -4.19 61.31 -17.02
N GLU A 152 -3.62 62.49 -16.80
CA GLU A 152 -3.75 63.20 -15.52
C GLU A 152 -5.16 63.76 -15.33
N LEU A 153 -5.79 64.23 -16.41
CA LEU A 153 -7.19 64.68 -16.40
C LEU A 153 -8.15 63.51 -16.08
N GLU A 154 -8.04 62.40 -16.80
CA GLU A 154 -8.86 61.20 -16.63
C GLU A 154 -8.79 60.68 -15.20
N LYS A 155 -7.58 60.58 -14.64
CA LYS A 155 -7.39 60.16 -13.25
C LYS A 155 -8.05 61.12 -12.26
N ARG A 156 -8.00 62.43 -12.52
CA ARG A 156 -8.65 63.44 -11.65
C ARG A 156 -10.16 63.38 -11.77
N ILE A 157 -10.73 63.20 -12.96
CA ILE A 157 -12.18 63.07 -13.16
C ILE A 157 -12.69 61.78 -12.51
N ASN A 158 -12.04 60.65 -12.76
CA ASN A 158 -12.39 59.37 -12.13
C ASN A 158 -12.35 59.45 -10.60
N ALA A 159 -11.31 60.07 -10.03
CA ALA A 159 -11.21 60.28 -8.58
C ALA A 159 -12.33 61.16 -8.00
N ILE A 160 -12.93 62.03 -8.79
CA ILE A 160 -14.05 62.89 -8.37
C ILE A 160 -15.38 62.12 -8.45
N VAL A 161 -15.59 61.32 -9.49
CA VAL A 161 -16.86 60.60 -9.73
C VAL A 161 -16.94 59.30 -8.94
N SER A 162 -15.83 58.57 -8.77
CA SER A 162 -15.81 57.24 -8.16
C SER A 162 -15.96 57.23 -6.63
N THR A 163 -15.95 58.37 -5.93
CA THR A 163 -15.79 58.38 -4.46
C THR A 163 -16.75 59.30 -3.71
N GLY A 164 -18.05 59.24 -4.00
CA GLY A 164 -19.10 59.83 -3.13
C GLY A 164 -19.19 59.27 -1.69
N GLU A 165 -18.12 58.67 -1.16
CA GLU A 165 -17.89 57.99 0.15
C GLU A 165 -19.03 57.23 0.86
N GLU A 166 -18.81 55.92 1.09
CA GLU A 166 -18.47 55.34 2.41
C GLU A 166 -17.90 53.90 2.23
N SER A 167 -16.62 53.70 2.58
CA SER A 167 -15.97 52.39 2.88
C SER A 167 -15.68 51.34 1.78
N GLY A 168 -15.62 51.70 0.50
CA GLY A 168 -14.94 50.89 -0.51
C GLY A 168 -15.22 51.34 -1.95
N SER A 169 -14.17 51.54 -2.76
CA SER A 169 -14.35 51.76 -4.20
C SER A 169 -14.88 50.48 -4.86
N PHE A 170 -15.71 50.60 -5.92
CA PHE A 170 -16.10 49.46 -6.75
C PHE A 170 -14.90 48.60 -7.17
N SER A 171 -13.80 49.24 -7.59
CA SER A 171 -12.56 48.55 -7.98
C SER A 171 -11.97 47.74 -6.82
N GLU A 172 -12.03 48.26 -5.60
CA GLU A 172 -11.51 47.56 -4.42
C GLU A 172 -12.41 46.39 -4.00
N ALA A 173 -13.73 46.58 -4.08
CA ALA A 173 -14.71 45.52 -3.82
C ALA A 173 -14.60 44.39 -4.85
N ASP A 174 -14.52 44.71 -6.15
CA ASP A 174 -14.34 43.74 -7.23
C ASP A 174 -13.02 42.98 -7.08
N GLU A 175 -11.90 43.66 -6.79
CA GLU A 175 -10.61 43.00 -6.56
C GLU A 175 -10.64 42.03 -5.36
N ARG A 176 -11.26 42.44 -4.25
CA ARG A 176 -11.42 41.60 -3.05
C ARG A 176 -12.29 40.38 -3.34
N LEU A 177 -13.43 40.56 -3.98
CA LEU A 177 -14.33 39.45 -4.36
C LEU A 177 -13.65 38.50 -5.34
N ARG A 178 -12.92 39.00 -6.33
CA ARG A 178 -12.11 38.16 -7.24
C ARG A 178 -11.02 37.40 -6.50
N ALA A 179 -10.38 38.02 -5.50
CA ALA A 179 -9.40 37.33 -4.68
C ALA A 179 -10.06 36.18 -3.88
N TRP A 180 -11.25 36.42 -3.34
CA TRP A 180 -12.06 35.39 -2.67
C TRP A 180 -12.51 34.28 -3.62
N GLN A 181 -12.97 34.63 -4.83
CA GLN A 181 -13.34 33.70 -5.90
C GLN A 181 -12.18 32.77 -6.26
N ARG A 182 -10.99 33.34 -6.52
CA ARG A 182 -9.77 32.57 -6.85
C ARG A 182 -9.34 31.62 -5.74
N LYS A 183 -9.51 31.99 -4.47
CA LYS A 183 -9.20 31.09 -3.34
C LYS A 183 -10.05 29.81 -3.36
N ARG A 184 -11.34 29.92 -3.72
CA ARG A 184 -12.23 28.75 -3.83
C ARG A 184 -11.94 27.94 -5.07
N ARG A 185 -11.88 28.61 -6.23
CA ARG A 185 -11.61 27.97 -7.52
C ARG A 185 -10.58 28.74 -8.34
N TYR A 186 -9.38 28.16 -8.46
CA TYR A 186 -8.34 28.64 -9.36
C TYR A 186 -7.55 27.48 -9.94
N ASN A 187 -7.76 27.21 -11.24
CA ASN A 187 -7.10 26.11 -11.94
C ASN A 187 -7.14 24.81 -11.11
N ARG A 188 -5.97 24.25 -10.77
CA ARG A 188 -5.80 23.07 -9.91
C ARG A 188 -5.34 23.39 -8.47
N LYS A 189 -5.33 24.67 -8.06
CA LYS A 189 -4.78 25.14 -6.77
C LYS A 189 -5.78 25.94 -5.91
N GLY A 190 -7.07 25.74 -6.15
CA GLY A 190 -8.14 26.28 -5.30
C GLY A 190 -8.60 25.24 -4.29
N MET A 191 -9.31 25.69 -3.25
CA MET A 191 -9.88 24.79 -2.23
C MET A 191 -10.74 23.67 -2.84
N LEU A 192 -11.58 23.99 -3.84
CA LEU A 192 -12.44 23.01 -4.51
C LEU A 192 -11.63 21.92 -5.25
N PRO A 193 -10.71 22.24 -6.20
CA PRO A 193 -9.87 21.22 -6.84
C PRO A 193 -9.01 20.39 -5.88
N GLU A 194 -8.51 21.00 -4.79
CA GLU A 194 -7.73 20.26 -3.79
C GLU A 194 -8.60 19.28 -3.00
N LEU A 195 -9.83 19.68 -2.68
CA LEU A 195 -10.79 18.83 -1.98
C LEU A 195 -11.29 17.71 -2.90
N GLU A 196 -11.60 18.00 -4.17
CA GLU A 196 -11.92 17.00 -5.21
C GLU A 196 -10.81 15.94 -5.31
N ALA A 197 -9.54 16.37 -5.40
CA ALA A 197 -8.42 15.44 -5.50
C ALA A 197 -8.28 14.54 -4.25
N LYS A 198 -8.54 15.09 -3.04
CA LYS A 198 -8.54 14.31 -1.79
C LYS A 198 -9.71 13.35 -1.72
N MET A 199 -10.89 13.77 -2.15
CA MET A 199 -12.09 12.94 -2.21
C MET A 199 -11.89 11.77 -3.17
N ASP A 200 -11.35 12.04 -4.37
CA ASP A 200 -11.02 11.02 -5.37
C ASP A 200 -10.00 10.01 -4.85
N ASP A 201 -8.93 10.48 -4.18
CA ASP A 201 -7.93 9.59 -3.56
C ASP A 201 -8.55 8.72 -2.47
N THR A 202 -9.38 9.31 -1.60
CA THR A 202 -10.05 8.59 -0.52
C THR A 202 -11.05 7.56 -1.06
N GLN A 203 -11.81 7.92 -2.10
CA GLN A 203 -12.74 7.00 -2.76
C GLN A 203 -11.99 5.83 -3.40
N ARG A 204 -10.89 6.09 -4.12
CA ARG A 204 -10.07 5.01 -4.71
C ARG A 204 -9.54 4.06 -3.65
N ARG A 205 -9.07 4.58 -2.51
CA ARG A 205 -8.64 3.73 -1.38
C ARG A 205 -9.76 2.84 -0.87
N LEU A 206 -10.97 3.39 -0.70
CA LEU A 206 -12.14 2.61 -0.29
C LEU A 206 -12.49 1.52 -1.30
N ASP A 207 -12.43 1.83 -2.59
CA ASP A 207 -12.70 0.86 -3.67
C ASP A 207 -11.64 -0.26 -3.68
N ASP A 208 -10.36 0.08 -3.56
CA ASP A 208 -9.24 -0.87 -3.48
C ASP A 208 -9.34 -1.78 -2.23
N MET A 209 -9.77 -1.22 -1.10
CA MET A 209 -10.04 -1.98 0.13
C MET A 209 -11.22 -2.93 -0.08
N GLY A 210 -12.32 -2.46 -0.69
CA GLY A 210 -13.48 -3.29 -1.01
C GLY A 210 -13.12 -4.47 -1.91
N GLY A 211 -12.31 -4.23 -2.96
CA GLY A 211 -11.78 -5.29 -3.82
C GLY A 211 -10.90 -6.29 -3.06
N SER A 212 -9.98 -5.79 -2.22
CA SER A 212 -9.09 -6.63 -1.42
C SER A 212 -9.84 -7.48 -0.38
N ILE A 213 -10.92 -6.98 0.21
CA ILE A 213 -11.80 -7.74 1.11
C ILE A 213 -12.47 -8.89 0.34
N GLY A 214 -13.01 -8.61 -0.85
CA GLY A 214 -13.59 -9.66 -1.71
C GLY A 214 -12.57 -10.73 -2.11
N ASP A 215 -11.32 -10.33 -2.41
CA ASP A 215 -10.23 -11.28 -2.69
C ASP A 215 -9.94 -12.18 -1.48
N VAL A 216 -9.87 -11.61 -0.27
CA VAL A 216 -9.65 -12.37 0.97
C VAL A 216 -10.77 -13.38 1.20
N GLU A 217 -12.04 -12.98 1.07
CA GLU A 217 -13.17 -13.90 1.22
C GLU A 217 -13.09 -15.08 0.23
N SER A 218 -12.67 -14.82 -1.01
CA SER A 218 -12.50 -15.86 -2.03
C SER A 218 -11.35 -16.82 -1.70
N LEU A 219 -10.22 -16.29 -1.20
CA LEU A 219 -9.05 -17.08 -0.81
C LEU A 219 -9.31 -17.88 0.47
N GLU A 220 -10.04 -17.33 1.44
CA GLU A 220 -10.46 -18.03 2.65
C GLU A 220 -11.32 -19.24 2.32
N LYS A 221 -12.25 -19.10 1.37
CA LYS A 221 -13.04 -20.22 0.87
C LYS A 221 -12.17 -21.30 0.22
N GLN A 222 -11.23 -20.91 -0.65
CA GLN A 222 -10.29 -21.86 -1.26
C GLN A 222 -9.38 -22.55 -0.23
N LEU A 223 -8.95 -21.82 0.79
CA LEU A 223 -8.15 -22.36 1.88
C LEU A 223 -8.93 -23.40 2.67
N GLU A 224 -10.21 -23.14 2.96
CA GLU A 224 -11.07 -24.09 3.69
C GLU A 224 -11.30 -25.37 2.88
N GLU A 225 -11.57 -25.25 1.58
CA GLU A 225 -11.69 -26.39 0.65
C GLU A 225 -10.38 -27.20 0.58
N THR A 226 -9.23 -26.52 0.51
CA THR A 226 -7.92 -27.17 0.45
C THR A 226 -7.58 -27.86 1.77
N LYS A 227 -7.90 -27.25 2.93
CA LYS A 227 -7.73 -27.87 4.25
C LYS A 227 -8.59 -29.12 4.39
N ALA A 228 -9.84 -29.09 3.92
CA ALA A 228 -10.71 -30.27 3.90
C ALA A 228 -10.12 -31.39 3.00
N ARG A 229 -9.50 -31.03 1.88
CA ARG A 229 -8.79 -32.00 1.04
C ARG A 229 -7.55 -32.58 1.73
N CYS A 230 -6.79 -31.77 2.46
CA CYS A 230 -5.65 -32.24 3.25
C CYS A 230 -6.07 -33.27 4.31
N THR A 231 -7.16 -33.00 5.04
CA THR A 231 -7.64 -33.94 6.08
C THR A 231 -8.13 -35.24 5.46
N GLN A 232 -8.78 -35.19 4.29
CA GLN A 232 -9.16 -36.39 3.55
C GLN A 232 -7.92 -37.19 3.09
N LEU A 233 -6.94 -36.53 2.47
CA LEU A 233 -5.71 -37.20 2.01
C LEU A 233 -4.89 -37.78 3.18
N GLU A 234 -4.89 -37.13 4.35
CA GLU A 234 -4.27 -37.68 5.57
C GLU A 234 -4.92 -39.00 6.00
N GLN A 235 -6.24 -39.09 5.94
CA GLN A 235 -6.97 -40.33 6.22
C GLN A 235 -6.64 -41.40 5.18
N GLU A 236 -6.64 -41.05 3.89
CA GLU A 236 -6.31 -41.99 2.81
C GLU A 236 -4.87 -42.52 2.92
N VAL A 237 -3.88 -41.66 3.23
CA VAL A 237 -2.49 -42.07 3.46
C VAL A 237 -2.38 -43.01 4.67
N THR A 238 -3.06 -42.69 5.77
CA THR A 238 -2.99 -43.52 6.98
C THR A 238 -3.64 -44.89 6.77
N ASP A 239 -4.75 -44.95 6.06
CA ASP A 239 -5.41 -46.21 5.71
C ASP A 239 -4.60 -47.03 4.70
N ALA A 240 -4.04 -46.40 3.67
CA ALA A 240 -3.17 -47.08 2.71
C ALA A 240 -1.92 -47.67 3.38
N ARG A 241 -1.27 -46.93 4.31
CA ARG A 241 -0.14 -47.44 5.11
C ARG A 241 -0.52 -48.63 5.98
N ARG A 242 -1.72 -48.60 6.59
CA ARG A 242 -2.24 -49.73 7.37
C ARG A 242 -2.47 -50.96 6.52
N ARG A 243 -3.09 -50.82 5.33
CA ARG A 243 -3.31 -51.91 4.37
C ARG A 243 -1.98 -52.53 3.94
N GLN A 244 -1.05 -51.71 3.46
CA GLN A 244 0.25 -52.16 2.97
C GLN A 244 1.06 -52.89 4.06
N ARG A 245 1.09 -52.36 5.29
CA ARG A 245 1.77 -53.01 6.42
C ARG A 245 1.17 -54.37 6.76
N ARG A 246 -0.15 -54.49 6.69
CA ARG A 246 -0.86 -55.75 6.96
C ARG A 246 -0.52 -56.80 5.90
N GLU A 247 -0.61 -56.43 4.62
CA GLU A 247 -0.28 -57.35 3.51
C GLU A 247 1.17 -57.83 3.55
N ALA A 248 2.12 -56.93 3.84
CA ALA A 248 3.53 -57.30 3.99
C ALA A 248 3.76 -58.27 5.16
N LEU A 249 3.12 -58.01 6.31
CA LEU A 249 3.18 -58.92 7.48
C LEU A 249 2.56 -60.28 7.18
N ASP A 250 1.42 -60.32 6.50
CA ASP A 250 0.73 -61.56 6.14
C ASP A 250 1.60 -62.41 5.18
N ARG A 251 2.24 -61.79 4.18
CA ARG A 251 3.20 -62.47 3.28
C ARG A 251 4.43 -63.00 4.02
N LEU A 252 5.02 -62.21 4.92
CA LEU A 252 6.18 -62.63 5.72
C LEU A 252 5.83 -63.79 6.67
N ASN A 253 4.67 -63.75 7.31
CA ASN A 253 4.20 -64.81 8.19
C ASN A 253 3.96 -66.11 7.41
N ALA A 254 3.37 -66.02 6.21
CA ALA A 254 3.18 -67.18 5.33
C ALA A 254 4.52 -67.79 4.89
N GLY A 255 5.48 -66.96 4.45
CA GLY A 255 6.83 -67.43 4.09
C GLY A 255 7.57 -68.08 5.26
N ARG A 256 7.47 -67.50 6.46
CA ARG A 256 8.09 -68.05 7.67
C ARG A 256 7.47 -69.38 8.09
N ALA A 257 6.15 -69.53 7.96
CA ALA A 257 5.47 -70.79 8.23
C ALA A 257 5.90 -71.89 7.26
N GLU A 258 6.09 -71.56 5.98
CA GLU A 258 6.57 -72.52 4.96
C GLU A 258 8.03 -72.93 5.18
N LEU A 259 8.91 -71.97 5.54
CA LEU A 259 10.30 -72.24 5.92
C LEU A 259 10.37 -73.16 7.15
N GLN A 260 9.56 -72.88 8.17
CA GLN A 260 9.50 -73.69 9.37
C GLN A 260 9.06 -75.13 9.05
N ARG A 261 7.99 -75.30 8.25
CA ARG A 261 7.52 -76.62 7.81
C ARG A 261 8.60 -77.38 7.03
N SER A 262 9.24 -76.72 6.06
CA SER A 262 10.30 -77.33 5.26
C SER A 262 11.54 -77.69 6.10
N SER A 263 11.86 -76.89 7.12
CA SER A 263 12.94 -77.19 8.07
C SER A 263 12.62 -78.42 8.91
N GLU A 264 11.41 -78.50 9.46
CA GLU A 264 10.96 -79.65 10.26
C GLU A 264 10.95 -80.95 9.44
N GLU A 265 10.49 -80.89 8.19
CA GLU A 265 10.52 -82.03 7.25
C GLU A 265 11.95 -82.44 6.89
N HIS A 266 12.85 -81.47 6.69
CA HIS A 266 14.25 -81.73 6.42
C HIS A 266 14.96 -82.35 7.64
N ASP A 267 14.77 -81.80 8.84
CA ASP A 267 15.36 -82.32 10.08
C ASP A 267 14.89 -83.75 10.38
N ALA A 268 13.61 -84.04 10.13
CA ALA A 268 13.05 -85.40 10.26
C ALA A 268 13.68 -86.38 9.25
N ALA A 269 13.83 -85.99 7.98
CA ALA A 269 14.48 -86.80 6.96
C ALA A 269 15.96 -87.03 7.26
N MET A 270 16.66 -86.02 7.78
CA MET A 270 18.07 -86.10 8.18
C MET A 270 18.25 -87.07 9.37
N THR A 271 17.35 -86.99 10.36
CA THR A 271 17.33 -87.91 11.50
C THR A 271 17.07 -89.35 11.06
N LEU A 272 16.10 -89.56 10.15
CA LEU A 272 15.79 -90.88 9.59
C LEU A 272 17.00 -91.45 8.80
N LEU A 273 17.62 -90.64 7.94
CA LEU A 273 18.82 -91.05 7.21
C LEU A 273 19.97 -91.42 8.14
N SER A 274 20.18 -90.64 9.21
CA SER A 274 21.19 -90.95 10.23
C SER A 274 20.91 -92.29 10.90
N GLN A 275 19.66 -92.56 11.29
CA GLN A 275 19.26 -93.84 11.89
C GLN A 275 19.49 -95.02 10.92
N ARG A 276 19.06 -94.89 9.66
CA ARG A 276 19.25 -95.94 8.64
C ARG A 276 20.72 -96.20 8.33
N ARG A 277 21.57 -95.16 8.30
CA ARG A 277 23.02 -95.33 8.13
C ARG A 277 23.68 -95.99 9.34
N GLU A 278 23.21 -95.72 10.55
CA GLU A 278 23.70 -96.36 11.77
C GLU A 278 23.30 -97.84 11.83
N GLU A 279 22.05 -98.17 11.45
CA GLU A 279 21.57 -99.55 11.29
C GLU A 279 22.38 -100.33 10.25
N LEU A 280 22.68 -99.71 9.09
CA LEU A 280 23.57 -100.29 8.08
C LEU A 280 24.99 -100.51 8.60
N GLY A 281 25.55 -99.54 9.32
CA GLY A 281 26.89 -99.65 9.91
C GLY A 281 27.00 -100.73 10.99
N ALA A 282 25.90 -101.05 11.68
CA ALA A 282 25.82 -102.11 12.69
C ALA A 282 25.62 -103.53 12.11
N SER A 283 25.29 -103.64 10.82
CA SER A 283 25.10 -104.92 10.12
C SER A 283 26.41 -105.70 9.97
N PRO A 284 26.39 -107.05 9.98
CA PRO A 284 27.56 -107.90 9.70
C PRO A 284 28.22 -107.63 8.34
N PHE A 285 27.47 -107.04 7.40
CA PHE A 285 27.90 -106.74 6.03
C PHE A 285 28.48 -105.32 5.85
N GLY A 286 28.37 -104.45 6.86
CA GLY A 286 28.87 -103.07 6.82
C GLY A 286 28.13 -102.18 5.83
N SER A 287 28.86 -101.26 5.17
CA SER A 287 28.29 -100.28 4.22
C SER A 287 28.63 -100.59 2.75
N ARG A 288 28.68 -101.88 2.38
CA ARG A 288 29.06 -102.33 1.03
C ARG A 288 27.83 -102.51 0.15
N GLU A 289 28.01 -102.43 -1.16
CA GLU A 289 26.87 -102.58 -2.07
C GLU A 289 26.36 -104.03 -2.08
N PRO A 290 25.03 -104.25 -2.09
CA PRO A 290 24.43 -105.58 -2.08
C PRO A 290 24.90 -106.50 -3.23
N GLU A 291 25.11 -105.95 -4.43
CA GLU A 291 25.55 -106.71 -5.61
C GLU A 291 26.93 -107.36 -5.41
N GLU A 292 27.86 -106.67 -4.73
CA GLU A 292 29.19 -107.21 -4.42
C GLU A 292 29.14 -108.26 -3.30
N LEU A 293 28.20 -108.09 -2.36
CA LEU A 293 28.00 -108.99 -1.23
C LEU A 293 27.30 -110.29 -1.65
N GLU A 294 26.38 -110.23 -2.61
CA GLU A 294 25.64 -111.40 -3.09
C GLU A 294 26.59 -112.45 -3.71
N GLU A 295 27.57 -112.01 -4.52
CA GLU A 295 28.61 -112.88 -5.08
C GLU A 295 29.50 -113.50 -3.99
N GLU A 296 29.93 -112.70 -3.00
CA GLU A 296 30.79 -113.15 -1.89
C GLU A 296 30.05 -114.14 -0.97
N VAL A 297 28.80 -113.83 -0.60
CA VAL A 297 27.95 -114.65 0.27
C VAL A 297 27.56 -115.95 -0.44
N GLN A 298 27.28 -115.92 -1.74
CA GLN A 298 26.97 -117.12 -2.51
C GLN A 298 28.18 -118.05 -2.66
N ALA A 299 29.39 -117.50 -2.82
CA ALA A 299 30.63 -118.27 -2.80
C ALA A 299 30.86 -118.93 -1.44
N ASP A 300 30.69 -118.17 -0.34
CA ASP A 300 30.82 -118.67 1.03
C ASP A 300 29.75 -119.71 1.39
N LEU A 301 28.53 -119.59 0.87
CA LEU A 301 27.46 -120.59 1.02
C LEU A 301 27.77 -121.90 0.29
N ASN A 302 28.33 -121.82 -0.91
CA ASN A 302 28.78 -123.00 -1.66
C ASN A 302 29.95 -123.70 -0.94
N GLU A 303 30.91 -122.93 -0.41
CA GLU A 303 32.01 -123.47 0.41
C GLU A 303 31.47 -124.15 1.68
N LEU A 304 30.44 -123.59 2.33
CA LEU A 304 29.78 -124.19 3.50
C LEU A 304 29.06 -125.51 3.19
N GLU A 305 28.47 -125.66 2.00
CA GLU A 305 27.85 -126.91 1.55
C GLU A 305 28.89 -128.00 1.28
N GLU A 306 29.99 -127.65 0.61
CA GLU A 306 31.12 -128.57 0.37
C GLU A 306 31.77 -129.04 1.69
N LEU A 307 32.05 -128.11 2.60
CA LEU A 307 32.62 -128.41 3.91
C LEU A 307 31.70 -129.30 4.76
N ARG A 308 30.37 -129.13 4.64
CA ARG A 308 29.38 -129.99 5.30
C ARG A 308 29.40 -131.41 4.73
N ALA A 309 29.58 -131.57 3.42
CA ALA A 309 29.69 -132.87 2.76
C ALA A 309 31.00 -133.59 3.14
N GLU A 310 32.11 -132.86 3.29
CA GLU A 310 33.40 -133.42 3.73
C GLU A 310 33.38 -133.85 5.20
N ALA A 311 32.77 -133.07 6.09
CA ALA A 311 32.64 -133.42 7.51
C ALA A 311 31.76 -134.66 7.77
N ALA A 312 30.90 -135.05 6.83
CA ALA A 312 29.95 -136.16 6.98
C ALA A 312 30.51 -137.55 6.56
N ARG A 313 31.72 -137.64 5.98
CA ARG A 313 32.33 -138.93 5.58
C ARG A 313 32.77 -139.76 6.79
N LYS A 314 32.23 -140.96 6.95
CA LYS A 314 32.68 -141.97 7.95
C LYS A 314 33.60 -143.02 7.30
N PRO A 315 34.69 -143.46 7.95
CA PRO A 315 35.59 -144.47 7.39
C PRO A 315 34.95 -145.88 7.38
N GLU A 316 35.04 -146.56 6.24
CA GLU A 316 34.52 -147.93 6.00
C GLU A 316 35.31 -149.01 6.77
N PRO A 317 34.66 -149.94 7.50
CA PRO A 317 35.33 -150.94 8.35
C PRO A 317 35.99 -152.11 7.58
N LEU A 318 35.82 -152.17 6.25
CA LEU A 318 36.24 -153.28 5.39
C LEU A 318 37.73 -153.62 5.49
N TRP A 319 38.60 -152.62 5.63
CA TRP A 319 40.06 -152.82 5.67
C TRP A 319 40.55 -153.45 6.98
N GLY A 320 39.84 -153.26 8.09
CA GLY A 320 40.16 -153.90 9.38
C GLY A 320 39.93 -155.41 9.35
N ILE A 321 38.93 -155.87 8.60
CA ILE A 321 38.60 -157.29 8.45
C ILE A 321 39.64 -158.00 7.58
N VAL A 322 40.08 -157.36 6.48
CA VAL A 322 41.12 -157.90 5.58
C VAL A 322 42.44 -158.12 6.32
N LEU A 323 42.81 -157.21 7.23
CA LEU A 323 44.02 -157.32 8.03
C LEU A 323 43.93 -158.47 9.05
N MET A 324 42.76 -158.71 9.64
CA MET A 324 42.53 -159.84 10.54
C MET A 324 42.65 -161.19 9.82
N VAL A 325 42.13 -161.29 8.60
CA VAL A 325 42.25 -162.49 7.75
C VAL A 325 43.71 -162.77 7.37
N LEU A 326 44.48 -161.72 7.04
CA LEU A 326 45.91 -161.83 6.76
C LEU A 326 46.74 -162.26 7.98
N ALA A 327 46.38 -161.81 9.18
CA ALA A 327 47.04 -162.23 10.42
C ALA A 327 46.82 -163.73 10.72
N VAL A 328 45.59 -164.23 10.51
CA VAL A 328 45.26 -165.65 10.69
C VAL A 328 45.95 -166.52 9.64
N ALA A 329 46.02 -166.06 8.40
CA ALA A 329 46.74 -166.75 7.33
C ALA A 329 48.26 -166.83 7.61
N ALA A 330 48.87 -165.77 8.13
CA ALA A 330 50.29 -165.76 8.52
C ALA A 330 50.59 -166.71 9.70
N ALA A 331 49.67 -166.86 10.65
CA ALA A 331 49.81 -167.78 11.78
C ALA A 331 49.70 -169.26 11.37
N ALA A 332 48.85 -169.59 10.40
CA ALA A 332 48.64 -170.96 9.93
C ALA A 332 49.83 -171.53 9.12
N LEU A 333 50.63 -170.68 8.49
CA LEU A 333 51.77 -171.09 7.65
C LEU A 333 53.07 -171.40 8.42
N TYR A 334 53.06 -171.32 9.76
CA TYR A 334 54.25 -171.52 10.61
C TYR A 334 54.80 -172.96 10.60
N THR A 335 53.98 -173.97 10.32
CA THR A 335 54.38 -175.38 10.43
C THR A 335 55.10 -175.93 9.19
N SER A 336 55.26 -175.15 8.13
CA SER A 336 55.67 -175.67 6.81
C SER A 336 56.65 -174.78 6.02
N LEU A 337 57.12 -173.66 6.58
CA LEU A 337 58.01 -172.72 5.89
C LEU A 337 59.31 -172.46 6.67
N ASP A 338 60.40 -172.29 5.92
CA ASP A 338 61.73 -171.94 6.44
C ASP A 338 61.72 -170.55 7.11
N VAL A 339 62.53 -170.35 8.16
CA VAL A 339 62.44 -169.22 9.11
C VAL A 339 62.51 -167.84 8.43
N LEU A 340 63.19 -167.74 7.27
CA LEU A 340 63.32 -166.52 6.50
C LEU A 340 61.98 -166.02 5.91
N ALA A 341 61.07 -166.92 5.52
CA ALA A 341 59.82 -166.55 4.85
C ALA A 341 58.79 -165.92 5.82
N PHE A 342 58.76 -166.37 7.07
CA PHE A 342 57.87 -165.82 8.10
C PHE A 342 58.23 -164.37 8.47
N MET A 343 59.52 -164.05 8.54
CA MET A 343 60.00 -162.70 8.83
C MET A 343 59.58 -161.69 7.75
N ILE A 344 59.55 -162.09 6.48
CA ILE A 344 59.08 -161.24 5.36
C ILE A 344 57.57 -161.00 5.47
N ALA A 345 56.78 -162.03 5.77
CA ALA A 345 55.33 -161.89 5.93
C ALA A 345 54.96 -160.98 7.11
N ALA A 346 55.66 -161.12 8.25
CA ALA A 346 55.48 -160.25 9.41
C ALA A 346 55.86 -158.78 9.11
N ALA A 347 56.93 -158.55 8.34
CA ALA A 347 57.33 -157.21 7.92
C ALA A 347 56.28 -156.54 7.03
N VAL A 348 55.70 -157.28 6.06
CA VAL A 348 54.62 -156.77 5.18
C VAL A 348 53.36 -156.41 6.00
N PHE A 349 53.02 -157.21 7.01
CA PHE A 349 51.89 -156.94 7.91
C PHE A 349 52.08 -155.64 8.72
N CYS A 350 53.26 -155.45 9.31
CA CYS A 350 53.58 -154.23 10.06
C CYS A 350 53.56 -152.98 9.18
N VAL A 351 54.09 -153.05 7.95
CA VAL A 351 54.03 -151.93 6.99
C VAL A 351 52.59 -151.63 6.60
N GLY A 352 51.77 -152.65 6.35
CA GLY A 352 50.34 -152.49 6.07
C GLY A 352 49.57 -151.83 7.21
N ALA A 353 49.84 -152.21 8.46
CA ALA A 353 49.21 -151.63 9.65
C ALA A 353 49.59 -150.14 9.84
N ILE A 354 50.85 -149.76 9.58
CA ILE A 354 51.32 -148.37 9.68
C ILE A 354 50.66 -147.48 8.61
N VAL A 355 50.55 -147.95 7.37
CA VAL A 355 49.88 -147.21 6.29
C VAL A 355 48.39 -146.99 6.58
N MET A 356 47.72 -147.97 7.22
CA MET A 356 46.32 -147.83 7.62
C MET A 356 46.13 -146.78 8.73
N LEU A 357 46.98 -146.79 9.76
CA LEU A 357 46.93 -145.79 10.84
C LEU A 357 47.15 -144.36 10.32
N LEU A 358 48.05 -144.18 9.35
CA LEU A 358 48.29 -142.89 8.69
C LEU A 358 47.10 -142.44 7.85
N ARG A 359 46.43 -143.34 7.12
CA ARG A 359 45.20 -143.01 6.38
C ARG A 359 44.05 -142.64 7.31
N TYR A 360 43.85 -143.41 8.39
CA TYR A 360 42.82 -143.12 9.39
C TYR A 360 43.06 -141.78 10.11
N GLY A 361 44.32 -141.42 10.37
CA GLY A 361 44.70 -140.12 10.93
C GLY A 361 44.47 -138.95 9.96
N LYS A 362 44.74 -139.13 8.66
CA LYS A 362 44.57 -138.09 7.64
C LYS A 362 43.10 -137.77 7.37
N GLU A 363 42.23 -138.77 7.33
CA GLU A 363 40.78 -138.58 7.13
C GLU A 363 40.11 -137.90 8.32
N ARG A 364 40.53 -138.22 9.55
CA ARG A 364 40.01 -137.59 10.78
C ARG A 364 40.50 -136.14 10.94
N GLY A 365 41.73 -135.84 10.51
CA GLY A 365 42.27 -134.48 10.48
C GLY A 365 41.57 -133.59 9.46
N ALA A 366 41.21 -134.13 8.30
CA ALA A 366 40.43 -133.41 7.28
C ALA A 366 39.02 -133.05 7.76
N ALA A 367 38.32 -133.98 8.42
CA ALA A 367 36.99 -133.72 8.99
C ALA A 367 37.01 -132.68 10.13
N ALA A 368 38.07 -132.66 10.96
CA ALA A 368 38.22 -131.65 12.02
C ALA A 368 38.52 -130.24 11.45
N ALA A 369 39.38 -130.15 10.44
CA ALA A 369 39.69 -128.88 9.77
C ALA A 369 38.48 -128.32 9.01
N ALA A 370 37.66 -129.19 8.40
CA ALA A 370 36.42 -128.79 7.73
C ALA A 370 35.39 -128.21 8.71
N LEU A 371 35.26 -128.79 9.91
CA LEU A 371 34.38 -128.29 10.96
C LEU A 371 34.85 -126.91 11.50
N GLU A 372 36.16 -126.72 11.69
CA GLU A 372 36.72 -125.45 12.16
C GLU A 372 36.49 -124.32 11.14
N ARG A 373 36.72 -124.59 9.85
CA ARG A 373 36.49 -123.65 8.76
C ARG A 373 35.00 -123.35 8.57
N GLN A 374 34.13 -124.34 8.73
CA GLN A 374 32.67 -124.16 8.77
C GLN A 374 32.25 -123.21 9.90
N THR A 375 32.79 -123.38 11.12
CA THR A 375 32.48 -122.46 12.23
C THR A 375 33.04 -121.06 12.02
N ALA A 376 34.16 -120.89 11.32
CA ALA A 376 34.73 -119.58 11.02
C ALA A 376 33.88 -118.80 10.01
N LEU A 377 33.41 -119.45 8.94
CA LEU A 377 32.50 -118.88 7.94
C LEU A 377 31.15 -118.49 8.54
N LEU A 378 30.56 -119.35 9.38
CA LEU A 378 29.33 -119.04 10.10
C LEU A 378 29.49 -117.84 11.05
N ARG A 379 30.65 -117.73 11.71
CA ARG A 379 30.97 -116.61 12.61
C ARG A 379 31.17 -115.28 11.87
N LYS A 380 31.69 -115.29 10.64
CA LYS A 380 31.83 -114.10 9.78
C LYS A 380 30.51 -113.35 9.61
N TYR A 381 29.42 -114.09 9.42
CA TYR A 381 28.07 -113.55 9.22
C TYR A 381 27.21 -113.54 10.50
N GLN A 382 27.80 -113.82 11.66
CA GLN A 382 27.09 -113.96 12.94
C GLN A 382 25.91 -114.97 12.92
N ALA A 383 25.96 -115.95 12.01
CA ALA A 383 24.88 -116.89 11.76
C ALA A 383 25.20 -118.27 12.35
N ARG A 384 24.17 -119.04 12.71
CA ARG A 384 24.29 -120.42 13.22
C ARG A 384 23.96 -121.47 12.17
N SER A 385 23.40 -121.05 11.03
CA SER A 385 23.07 -121.93 9.91
C SER A 385 23.19 -121.21 8.56
N THR A 386 23.29 -121.98 7.47
CA THR A 386 23.25 -121.43 6.11
C THR A 386 21.93 -120.72 5.79
N GLY A 387 20.83 -121.09 6.44
CA GLY A 387 19.54 -120.39 6.32
C GLY A 387 19.53 -119.02 7.01
N GLU A 388 20.24 -118.88 8.14
CA GLU A 388 20.38 -117.60 8.85
C GLU A 388 21.27 -116.60 8.08
N ILE A 389 22.26 -117.08 7.32
CA ILE A 389 23.07 -116.22 6.44
C ILE A 389 22.20 -115.62 5.32
N LYS A 390 21.33 -116.42 4.70
CA LYS A 390 20.41 -115.96 3.64
C LYS A 390 19.39 -114.95 4.18
N ALA A 391 18.79 -115.23 5.33
CA ALA A 391 17.86 -114.29 5.97
C ALA A 391 18.55 -112.97 6.35
N ALA A 392 19.80 -113.01 6.85
CA ALA A 392 20.55 -111.81 7.16
C ALA A 392 20.90 -110.97 5.90
N LEU A 393 21.14 -111.62 4.76
CA LEU A 393 21.35 -110.94 3.48
C LEU A 393 20.05 -110.27 2.97
N GLU A 394 18.92 -110.98 3.02
CA GLU A 394 17.60 -110.41 2.67
C GLU A 394 17.22 -109.21 3.56
N ASP A 395 17.45 -109.32 4.88
CA ASP A 395 17.24 -108.21 5.83
C ASP A 395 18.18 -107.02 5.53
N TYR A 396 19.42 -107.30 5.10
CA TYR A 396 20.39 -106.27 4.73
C TYR A 396 20.01 -105.54 3.43
N GLU A 397 19.54 -106.26 2.42
CA GLU A 397 19.02 -105.68 1.17
C GLU A 397 17.86 -104.71 1.45
N GLN A 398 16.92 -105.11 2.31
CA GLN A 398 15.80 -104.24 2.70
C GLN A 398 16.28 -102.99 3.46
N LEU A 399 17.25 -103.15 4.37
CA LEU A 399 17.85 -102.01 5.08
C LEU A 399 18.58 -101.06 4.12
N TRP A 400 19.31 -101.60 3.14
CA TRP A 400 20.02 -100.81 2.13
C TRP A 400 19.06 -100.02 1.24
N GLU A 401 17.98 -100.66 0.78
CA GLU A 401 16.94 -100.00 -0.01
C GLU A 401 16.24 -98.89 0.80
N SER A 402 15.91 -99.16 2.06
CA SER A 402 15.32 -98.14 2.96
C SER A 402 16.25 -96.96 3.27
N ALA A 403 17.57 -97.19 3.33
CA ALA A 403 18.56 -96.14 3.52
C ALA A 403 18.72 -95.28 2.26
N LYS A 404 18.65 -95.90 1.08
CA LYS A 404 18.67 -95.22 -0.22
C LYS A 404 17.41 -94.37 -0.43
N GLU A 405 16.25 -94.87 -0.03
CA GLU A 405 15.00 -94.10 -0.01
C GLU A 405 15.09 -92.91 0.97
N ALA A 406 15.63 -93.12 2.17
CA ALA A 406 15.85 -92.04 3.14
C ALA A 406 16.83 -90.97 2.62
N GLU A 407 17.85 -91.36 1.84
CA GLU A 407 18.79 -90.43 1.20
C GLU A 407 18.13 -89.62 0.08
N GLN A 408 17.28 -90.24 -0.74
CA GLN A 408 16.50 -89.51 -1.75
C GLN A 408 15.50 -88.56 -1.11
N GLN A 409 14.87 -88.97 -0.01
CA GLN A 409 13.94 -88.13 0.74
C GLN A 409 14.64 -86.94 1.39
N GLU A 410 15.83 -87.12 1.98
CA GLU A 410 16.65 -86.01 2.50
C GLU A 410 17.04 -85.03 1.39
N LEU A 411 17.43 -85.52 0.22
CA LEU A 411 17.79 -84.64 -0.90
C LEU A 411 16.58 -83.82 -1.38
N HIS A 412 15.39 -84.41 -1.42
CA HIS A 412 14.16 -83.73 -1.78
C HIS A 412 13.77 -82.66 -0.76
N THR A 413 13.75 -83.01 0.54
CA THR A 413 13.41 -82.07 1.62
C THR A 413 14.46 -80.97 1.76
N ARG A 414 15.75 -81.26 1.51
CA ARG A 414 16.82 -80.28 1.47
C ARG A 414 16.60 -79.23 0.37
N ARG A 415 16.27 -79.65 -0.85
CA ARG A 415 15.97 -78.73 -1.96
C ARG A 415 14.74 -77.87 -1.65
N ALA A 416 13.70 -78.46 -1.04
CA ALA A 416 12.52 -77.74 -0.60
C ALA A 416 12.88 -76.68 0.46
N TYR A 417 13.68 -77.04 1.46
CA TYR A 417 14.18 -76.12 2.48
C TYR A 417 15.04 -74.99 1.91
N GLU A 418 15.99 -75.29 1.02
CA GLU A 418 16.83 -74.29 0.35
C GLU A 418 15.98 -73.31 -0.49
N SER A 419 14.95 -73.84 -1.18
CA SER A 419 13.98 -73.02 -1.94
C SER A 419 13.14 -72.13 -1.02
N ALA A 420 12.57 -72.68 0.06
CA ALA A 420 11.80 -71.93 1.03
C ALA A 420 12.64 -70.85 1.73
N ARG A 421 13.92 -71.13 2.01
CA ARG A 421 14.87 -70.17 2.59
C ARG A 421 15.17 -69.03 1.63
N SER A 422 15.40 -69.32 0.35
CA SER A 422 15.60 -68.29 -0.68
C SER A 422 14.34 -67.43 -0.86
N MET A 423 13.16 -68.07 -0.88
CA MET A 423 11.88 -67.36 -0.95
C MET A 423 11.70 -66.43 0.26
N GLN A 424 11.95 -66.91 1.49
CA GLN A 424 11.85 -66.09 2.70
C GLN A 424 12.78 -64.87 2.65
N SER A 425 14.04 -65.06 2.22
CA SER A 425 14.99 -63.96 2.06
C SER A 425 14.50 -62.91 1.05
N SER A 426 13.91 -63.36 -0.07
CA SER A 426 13.35 -62.45 -1.09
C SER A 426 12.12 -61.70 -0.59
N LEU A 427 11.28 -62.34 0.22
CA LEU A 427 10.12 -61.71 0.85
C LEU A 427 10.54 -60.67 1.89
N GLU A 428 11.58 -60.93 2.67
CA GLU A 428 12.16 -59.96 3.62
C GLU A 428 12.73 -58.73 2.91
N GLU A 429 13.47 -58.92 1.83
CA GLU A 429 14.00 -57.83 1.01
C GLU A 429 12.88 -57.00 0.34
N SER A 430 11.87 -57.67 -0.23
CA SER A 430 10.70 -57.01 -0.80
C SER A 430 9.87 -56.26 0.25
N ALA A 431 9.69 -56.83 1.46
CA ALA A 431 8.96 -56.18 2.54
C ALA A 431 9.69 -54.94 3.07
N LEU A 432 11.02 -54.96 3.14
CA LEU A 432 11.82 -53.77 3.48
C LEU A 432 11.64 -52.66 2.44
N GLY A 433 11.57 -52.99 1.15
CA GLY A 433 11.28 -52.04 0.08
C GLY A 433 9.84 -51.51 0.11
N GLU A 434 8.84 -52.38 0.34
CA GLU A 434 7.43 -51.97 0.42
C GLU A 434 7.13 -51.12 1.67
N LEU A 435 7.82 -51.36 2.79
CA LEU A 435 7.67 -50.59 4.02
C LEU A 435 8.43 -49.26 4.02
N ASP A 436 9.20 -48.98 2.96
CA ASP A 436 9.69 -47.62 2.68
C ASP A 436 8.57 -46.76 2.09
N PHE A 437 7.76 -46.17 2.98
CA PHE A 437 6.64 -45.31 2.60
C PHE A 437 7.06 -43.96 1.99
N ALA A 438 8.37 -43.66 1.94
CA ALA A 438 8.89 -42.39 1.45
C ALA A 438 9.38 -42.44 0.00
N SER A 439 9.68 -43.64 -0.52
CA SER A 439 10.28 -43.80 -1.85
C SER A 439 9.49 -44.78 -2.75
N GLY A 440 9.59 -44.61 -4.07
CA GLY A 440 8.95 -45.47 -5.07
C GLY A 440 7.58 -45.00 -5.63
N ASP A 441 6.94 -45.92 -6.37
CA ASP A 441 5.65 -45.76 -7.06
C ASP A 441 4.47 -46.38 -6.31
N SER A 442 4.64 -46.67 -5.02
CA SER A 442 3.56 -47.19 -4.19
C SER A 442 2.40 -46.18 -4.08
N GLU A 443 1.19 -46.69 -3.90
CA GLU A 443 -0.02 -45.88 -3.65
C GLU A 443 0.20 -44.92 -2.46
N THR A 444 0.87 -45.40 -1.41
CA THR A 444 1.21 -44.61 -0.21
C THR A 444 2.16 -43.45 -0.51
N ALA A 445 3.18 -43.67 -1.34
CA ALA A 445 4.11 -42.62 -1.76
C ALA A 445 3.41 -41.57 -2.63
N ARG A 446 2.52 -42.00 -3.56
CA ARG A 446 1.73 -41.08 -4.39
C ARG A 446 0.79 -40.21 -3.55
N LEU A 447 -0.02 -40.83 -2.68
CA LEU A 447 -0.91 -40.10 -1.78
C LEU A 447 -0.14 -39.18 -0.83
N GLY A 448 1.04 -39.59 -0.37
CA GLY A 448 1.95 -38.75 0.43
C GLY A 448 2.45 -37.52 -0.32
N ARG A 449 2.80 -37.66 -1.61
CA ARG A 449 3.17 -36.53 -2.48
C ARG A 449 1.98 -35.58 -2.70
N GLU A 450 0.79 -36.12 -2.97
CA GLU A 450 -0.44 -35.33 -3.15
C GLU A 450 -0.80 -34.57 -1.87
N LEU A 451 -0.69 -35.20 -0.69
CA LEU A 451 -0.89 -34.54 0.60
C LEU A 451 0.13 -33.41 0.84
N THR A 452 1.41 -33.66 0.53
CA THR A 452 2.46 -32.65 0.69
C THR A 452 2.21 -31.44 -0.21
N ALA A 453 1.79 -31.69 -1.46
CA ALA A 453 1.42 -30.63 -2.39
C ALA A 453 0.19 -29.84 -1.91
N ALA A 454 -0.86 -30.52 -1.43
CA ALA A 454 -2.06 -29.88 -0.91
C ALA A 454 -1.76 -29.02 0.34
N ARG A 455 -0.90 -29.51 1.25
CA ARG A 455 -0.44 -28.76 2.43
C ARG A 455 0.35 -27.51 2.01
N GLY A 456 1.26 -27.65 1.03
CA GLY A 456 2.00 -26.51 0.49
C GLY A 456 1.09 -25.45 -0.14
N GLU A 457 0.03 -25.87 -0.83
CA GLU A 457 -0.96 -24.94 -1.39
C GLU A 457 -1.78 -24.24 -0.30
N ALA A 458 -2.22 -24.97 0.74
CA ALA A 458 -2.90 -24.35 1.88
C ALA A 458 -2.03 -23.32 2.59
N GLU A 459 -0.73 -23.61 2.76
CA GLU A 459 0.21 -22.68 3.37
C GLU A 459 0.44 -21.45 2.49
N ARG A 460 0.54 -21.62 1.18
CA ARG A 460 0.62 -20.52 0.20
C ARG A 460 -0.61 -19.61 0.26
N LEU A 461 -1.81 -20.18 0.24
CA LEU A 461 -3.07 -19.43 0.36
C LEU A 461 -3.14 -18.67 1.70
N SER A 462 -2.77 -19.32 2.81
CA SER A 462 -2.73 -18.68 4.12
C SER A 462 -1.74 -17.50 4.17
N GLN A 463 -0.58 -17.62 3.53
CA GLN A 463 0.39 -16.52 3.42
C GLN A 463 -0.15 -15.37 2.55
N GLN A 464 -0.85 -15.67 1.45
CA GLN A 464 -1.48 -14.65 0.61
C GLN A 464 -2.56 -13.87 1.37
N ILE A 465 -3.43 -14.56 2.12
CA ILE A 465 -4.45 -13.93 2.97
C ILE A 465 -3.79 -13.03 4.01
N ALA A 466 -2.78 -13.53 4.72
CA ALA A 466 -2.04 -12.74 5.70
C ALA A 466 -1.40 -11.48 5.08
N GLY A 467 -0.84 -11.60 3.87
CA GLY A 467 -0.27 -10.48 3.13
C GLY A 467 -1.30 -9.43 2.70
N ILE A 468 -2.49 -9.84 2.26
CA ILE A 468 -3.59 -8.92 1.92
C ILE A 468 -4.12 -8.24 3.19
N ASN A 469 -4.37 -8.99 4.27
CA ASN A 469 -4.82 -8.46 5.55
C ASN A 469 -3.82 -7.45 6.14
N GLY A 470 -2.51 -7.70 6.02
CA GLY A 470 -1.48 -6.74 6.40
C GLY A 470 -1.55 -5.43 5.60
N ARG A 471 -1.82 -5.51 4.29
CA ARG A 471 -2.03 -4.31 3.45
C ARG A 471 -3.31 -3.57 3.81
N LEU A 472 -4.42 -4.29 4.03
CA LEU A 472 -5.70 -3.71 4.48
C LEU A 472 -5.53 -2.95 5.81
N ALA A 473 -4.84 -3.54 6.78
CA ALA A 473 -4.55 -2.89 8.05
C ALA A 473 -3.72 -1.60 7.90
N ALA A 474 -2.79 -1.57 6.94
CA ALA A 474 -1.99 -0.38 6.64
C ALA A 474 -2.77 0.73 5.92
N MET A 475 -3.86 0.40 5.21
CA MET A 475 -4.74 1.38 4.55
C MET A 475 -5.66 2.11 5.54
N GLY A 476 -5.86 1.56 6.74
CA GLY A 476 -6.66 2.15 7.82
C GLY A 476 -8.04 1.51 7.95
N ASP A 477 -8.95 2.20 8.62
CA ASP A 477 -10.32 1.73 8.84
C ASP A 477 -11.27 2.28 7.74
N PRO A 478 -11.95 1.40 6.97
CA PRO A 478 -12.91 1.83 5.95
C PRO A 478 -14.02 2.74 6.49
N LEU A 479 -14.48 2.51 7.72
CA LEU A 479 -15.54 3.32 8.33
C LEU A 479 -15.05 4.75 8.57
N VAL A 480 -13.82 4.91 9.05
CA VAL A 480 -13.21 6.23 9.26
C VAL A 480 -13.01 6.95 7.93
N LEU A 481 -12.51 6.25 6.90
CA LEU A 481 -12.31 6.84 5.57
C LEU A 481 -13.64 7.25 4.92
N SER A 482 -14.68 6.42 5.00
CA SER A 482 -16.02 6.74 4.46
C SER A 482 -16.66 7.93 5.18
N SER A 483 -16.54 8.01 6.50
CA SER A 483 -16.97 9.18 7.28
C SER A 483 -16.21 10.43 6.87
N SER A 484 -14.89 10.35 6.72
CA SER A 484 -14.06 11.47 6.27
C SER A 484 -14.45 11.94 4.88
N LEU A 485 -14.74 11.01 3.96
CA LEU A 485 -15.20 11.32 2.61
C LEU A 485 -16.56 12.02 2.63
N SER A 486 -17.48 11.60 3.51
CA SER A 486 -18.77 12.29 3.70
C SER A 486 -18.57 13.73 4.18
N CYS A 487 -17.72 13.95 5.19
CA CYS A 487 -17.41 15.30 5.66
C CYS A 487 -16.78 16.17 4.57
N MET A 488 -15.86 15.62 3.76
CA MET A 488 -15.28 16.35 2.63
C MET A 488 -16.33 16.70 1.57
N LYS A 489 -17.33 15.83 1.32
CA LYS A 489 -18.45 16.14 0.40
C LYS A 489 -19.30 17.29 0.91
N GLU A 490 -19.64 17.30 2.20
CA GLU A 490 -20.38 18.40 2.83
C GLU A 490 -19.60 19.71 2.76
N GLU A 491 -18.29 19.68 3.05
CA GLU A 491 -17.41 20.84 2.92
C GLU A 491 -17.32 21.32 1.47
N TYR A 492 -17.28 20.40 0.50
CA TYR A 492 -17.27 20.72 -0.92
C TYR A 492 -18.53 21.47 -1.36
N GLU A 493 -19.71 21.00 -0.94
CA GLU A 493 -20.99 21.67 -1.23
C GLU A 493 -21.02 23.08 -0.64
N LEU A 494 -20.59 23.24 0.61
CA LEU A 494 -20.55 24.55 1.27
C LEU A 494 -19.62 25.54 0.54
N ILE A 495 -18.45 25.08 0.10
CA ILE A 495 -17.51 25.93 -0.65
C ILE A 495 -18.05 26.25 -2.06
N CYS A 496 -18.79 25.33 -2.69
CA CYS A 496 -19.48 25.60 -3.95
C CYS A 496 -20.54 26.71 -3.78
N ASP A 497 -21.37 26.63 -2.74
CA ASP A 497 -22.36 27.65 -2.42
C ASP A 497 -21.71 29.02 -2.18
N GLU A 498 -20.59 29.06 -1.43
CA GLU A 498 -19.82 30.29 -1.25
C GLU A 498 -19.28 30.84 -2.58
N TYR A 499 -18.78 29.97 -3.46
CA TYR A 499 -18.24 30.36 -4.75
C TYR A 499 -19.32 30.99 -5.64
N ASP A 500 -20.50 30.38 -5.68
CA ASP A 500 -21.64 30.87 -6.45
C ASP A 500 -22.18 32.19 -5.89
N ALA A 501 -22.25 32.33 -4.56
CA ALA A 501 -22.61 33.60 -3.91
C ALA A 501 -21.62 34.73 -4.24
N ILE A 502 -20.31 34.43 -4.28
CA ILE A 502 -19.29 35.41 -4.66
C ILE A 502 -19.43 35.80 -6.14
N ASN A 503 -19.69 34.86 -7.04
CA ASN A 503 -19.92 35.15 -8.45
C ASN A 503 -21.12 36.08 -8.63
N LEU A 504 -22.24 35.75 -7.97
CA LEU A 504 -23.44 36.58 -7.99
C LEU A 504 -23.15 38.00 -7.49
N ALA A 505 -22.38 38.15 -6.42
CA ALA A 505 -22.00 39.46 -5.89
C ALA A 505 -21.13 40.26 -6.88
N ILE A 506 -20.17 39.62 -7.54
CA ILE A 506 -19.31 40.24 -8.56
C ILE A 506 -20.16 40.77 -9.72
N ASP A 507 -21.05 39.93 -10.26
CA ASP A 507 -21.87 40.29 -11.42
C ASP A 507 -22.85 41.40 -11.07
N THR A 508 -23.52 41.30 -9.91
CA THR A 508 -24.43 42.34 -9.41
C THR A 508 -23.73 43.69 -9.22
N LEU A 509 -22.53 43.71 -8.65
CA LEU A 509 -21.76 44.94 -8.46
C LEU A 509 -21.36 45.57 -9.80
N ARG A 510 -20.98 44.75 -10.79
CA ARG A 510 -20.62 45.22 -12.13
C ARG A 510 -21.80 45.83 -12.87
N GLU A 511 -22.97 45.22 -12.74
CA GLU A 511 -24.21 45.74 -13.32
C GLU A 511 -24.54 47.10 -12.70
N ALA A 512 -24.48 47.21 -11.37
CA ALA A 512 -24.73 48.47 -10.66
C ALA A 512 -23.74 49.58 -11.06
N ASP A 513 -22.43 49.29 -11.13
CA ASP A 513 -21.43 50.27 -11.57
C ASP A 513 -21.68 50.72 -13.02
N THR A 514 -21.97 49.77 -13.91
CA THR A 514 -22.28 50.08 -15.32
C THR A 514 -23.52 50.95 -15.44
N GLU A 515 -24.56 50.70 -14.64
CA GLU A 515 -25.77 51.50 -14.61
C GLU A 515 -25.49 52.94 -14.16
N ILE A 516 -24.76 53.12 -13.05
CA ILE A 516 -24.38 54.44 -12.52
C ILE A 516 -23.59 55.24 -13.57
N GLN A 517 -22.56 54.63 -14.17
CA GLN A 517 -21.75 55.28 -15.21
C GLN A 517 -22.59 55.65 -16.44
N SER A 518 -23.55 54.79 -16.83
CA SER A 518 -24.39 55.04 -18.00
C SER A 518 -25.32 56.26 -17.84
N ARG A 519 -25.72 56.60 -16.61
CA ARG A 519 -26.57 57.75 -16.31
C ARG A 519 -25.75 59.01 -16.00
N PHE A 520 -24.67 58.88 -15.24
CA PHE A 520 -23.91 60.02 -14.72
C PHE A 520 -23.00 60.68 -15.76
N SER A 521 -22.28 59.92 -16.59
CA SER A 521 -21.33 60.49 -17.56
C SER A 521 -21.98 61.41 -18.63
N PRO A 522 -23.14 61.06 -19.24
CA PRO A 522 -23.81 61.94 -20.20
C PRO A 522 -24.27 63.26 -19.58
N GLU A 523 -24.80 63.21 -18.36
CA GLU A 523 -25.27 64.40 -17.65
C GLU A 523 -24.10 65.30 -17.23
N LEU A 524 -23.02 64.71 -16.72
CA LEU A 524 -21.78 65.41 -16.41
C LEU A 524 -21.21 66.11 -17.65
N GLY A 525 -21.15 65.42 -18.79
CA GLY A 525 -20.70 65.99 -20.06
C GLY A 525 -21.56 67.17 -20.50
N ARG A 526 -22.90 67.05 -20.41
CA ARG A 526 -23.85 68.11 -20.75
C ARG A 526 -23.65 69.37 -19.89
N VAL A 527 -23.53 69.23 -18.57
CA VAL A 527 -23.34 70.36 -17.66
C VAL A 527 -21.95 70.99 -17.85
N ALA A 528 -20.91 70.16 -17.97
CA ALA A 528 -19.54 70.63 -18.24
C ALA A 528 -19.45 71.37 -19.58
N ALA A 529 -20.16 70.91 -20.62
CA ALA A 529 -20.24 71.60 -21.90
C ALA A 529 -20.83 73.00 -21.77
N GLY A 530 -21.89 73.17 -20.97
CA GLY A 530 -22.50 74.48 -20.69
C GLY A 530 -21.49 75.45 -20.06
N TYR A 531 -20.77 74.99 -19.02
CA TYR A 531 -19.73 75.79 -18.37
C TYR A 531 -18.55 76.10 -19.30
N MET A 532 -18.05 75.11 -20.04
CA MET A 532 -16.96 75.31 -20.99
C MET A 532 -17.36 76.28 -22.11
N SER A 533 -18.60 76.22 -22.57
CA SER A 533 -19.12 77.14 -23.58
C SER A 533 -19.18 78.58 -23.07
N ALA A 534 -19.64 78.78 -21.83
CA ALA A 534 -19.69 80.09 -21.19
C ALA A 534 -18.29 80.73 -21.04
N VAL A 535 -17.29 79.95 -20.60
CA VAL A 535 -15.92 80.44 -20.36
C VAL A 535 -15.11 80.62 -21.67
N THR A 536 -15.58 80.06 -22.78
CA THR A 536 -14.90 80.15 -24.08
C THR A 536 -15.64 81.01 -25.11
N GLY A 537 -16.68 81.74 -24.68
CA GLY A 537 -17.49 82.60 -25.56
C GLY A 537 -18.20 81.83 -26.66
N GLY A 538 -18.58 80.57 -26.41
CA GLY A 538 -19.25 79.70 -27.38
C GLY A 538 -18.34 78.97 -28.36
N ARG A 539 -17.01 79.09 -28.25
CA ARG A 539 -16.07 78.40 -29.15
C ARG A 539 -16.14 76.89 -28.99
N TYR A 540 -16.23 76.40 -27.75
CA TYR A 540 -16.46 74.99 -27.45
C TYR A 540 -17.93 74.82 -27.09
N SER A 541 -18.62 73.93 -27.79
CA SER A 541 -20.07 73.75 -27.66
C SER A 541 -20.45 72.43 -26.99
N ASP A 542 -19.50 71.50 -26.87
CA ASP A 542 -19.78 70.17 -26.35
C ASP A 542 -18.56 69.55 -25.66
N VAL A 543 -18.83 68.74 -24.63
CA VAL A 543 -17.85 67.99 -23.85
C VAL A 543 -18.38 66.58 -23.68
N LEU A 544 -17.69 65.62 -24.29
CA LEU A 544 -18.01 64.21 -24.20
C LEU A 544 -17.12 63.56 -23.14
N ILE A 545 -17.74 62.94 -22.15
CA ILE A 545 -17.05 62.17 -21.11
C ILE A 545 -17.46 60.72 -21.29
N ASN A 546 -16.51 59.88 -21.68
CA ASN A 546 -16.72 58.44 -21.82
C ASN A 546 -16.73 57.73 -20.45
N ARG A 547 -17.09 56.44 -20.45
CA ARG A 547 -17.14 55.61 -19.22
C ARG A 547 -15.78 55.40 -18.56
N ASP A 548 -14.70 55.52 -19.32
CA ASP A 548 -13.32 55.51 -18.82
C ASP A 548 -12.85 56.90 -18.36
N PHE A 549 -13.76 57.88 -18.31
CA PHE A 549 -13.50 59.29 -18.03
C PHE A 549 -12.57 59.99 -19.02
N THR A 550 -12.36 59.42 -20.21
CA THR A 550 -11.72 60.14 -21.32
C THR A 550 -12.63 61.29 -21.75
N ALA A 551 -12.06 62.50 -21.74
CA ALA A 551 -12.76 63.73 -22.04
C ALA A 551 -12.38 64.25 -23.42
N LYS A 552 -13.38 64.50 -24.25
CA LYS A 552 -13.22 65.13 -25.57
C LYS A 552 -14.01 66.42 -25.62
N ALA A 553 -13.43 67.45 -26.22
CA ALA A 553 -14.12 68.73 -26.43
C ALA A 553 -14.36 68.97 -27.92
N ARG A 554 -15.54 69.48 -28.26
CA ARG A 554 -15.91 69.84 -29.63
C ARG A 554 -16.02 71.34 -29.78
N THR A 555 -15.42 71.88 -30.83
CA THR A 555 -15.66 73.29 -31.20
C THR A 555 -16.96 73.40 -32.01
N LYS A 556 -17.51 74.61 -32.07
CA LYS A 556 -18.74 74.90 -32.83
C LYS A 556 -18.59 74.65 -34.34
N ASP A 557 -17.38 74.83 -34.86
CA ASP A 557 -17.07 74.73 -36.29
C ASP A 557 -16.57 73.32 -36.70
N ASP A 558 -16.17 72.49 -35.73
CA ASP A 558 -15.69 71.13 -35.99
C ASP A 558 -16.80 70.09 -35.87
N VAL A 559 -16.82 69.12 -36.81
CA VAL A 559 -17.73 67.97 -36.75
C VAL A 559 -17.28 66.94 -35.70
N VAL A 560 -15.98 66.86 -35.44
CA VAL A 560 -15.35 65.83 -34.60
C VAL A 560 -14.86 66.41 -33.28
N ALA A 561 -15.18 65.73 -32.17
CA ALA A 561 -14.65 66.08 -30.86
C ALA A 561 -13.16 65.67 -30.76
N ARG A 562 -12.32 66.56 -30.21
CA ARG A 562 -10.89 66.33 -30.06
C ARG A 562 -10.57 65.86 -28.65
N ASP A 563 -9.65 64.91 -28.55
CA ASP A 563 -9.12 64.47 -27.25
C ASP A 563 -8.42 65.61 -26.52
N ALA A 564 -8.42 65.54 -25.19
CA ALA A 564 -7.81 66.52 -24.30
C ALA A 564 -6.35 66.83 -24.70
N GLU A 565 -5.62 65.85 -25.23
CA GLU A 565 -4.22 65.96 -25.68
C GLU A 565 -4.01 66.98 -26.81
N TYR A 566 -5.04 67.26 -27.61
CA TYR A 566 -5.01 68.23 -28.70
C TYR A 566 -5.41 69.65 -28.27
N LEU A 567 -5.79 69.85 -27.00
CA LEU A 567 -6.20 71.13 -26.46
C LEU A 567 -4.98 71.88 -25.90
N SER A 568 -5.00 73.21 -26.00
CA SER A 568 -3.97 74.02 -25.33
C SER A 568 -4.08 73.91 -23.81
N ALA A 569 -2.98 74.11 -23.09
CA ALA A 569 -2.96 74.06 -21.61
C ALA A 569 -4.05 74.94 -20.97
N GLY A 570 -4.21 76.18 -21.42
CA GLY A 570 -5.27 77.06 -20.91
C GLY A 570 -6.70 76.64 -21.27
N THR A 571 -6.88 75.77 -22.28
CA THR A 571 -8.19 75.17 -22.62
C THR A 571 -8.45 73.90 -21.81
N LEU A 572 -7.42 73.12 -21.53
CA LEU A 572 -7.47 72.00 -20.58
C LEU A 572 -7.86 72.47 -19.17
N ASP A 573 -7.26 73.56 -18.70
CA ASP A 573 -7.58 74.16 -17.40
C ASP A 573 -9.07 74.57 -17.32
N ILE A 574 -9.63 75.12 -18.42
CA ILE A 574 -11.07 75.44 -18.50
C ILE A 574 -11.91 74.17 -18.50
N MET A 575 -11.54 73.16 -19.28
CA MET A 575 -12.27 71.89 -19.33
C MET A 575 -12.30 71.24 -17.95
N TYR A 576 -11.18 71.23 -17.23
CA TYR A 576 -11.12 70.73 -15.87
C TYR A 576 -11.98 71.55 -14.91
N LEU A 577 -11.90 72.88 -14.97
CA LEU A 577 -12.75 73.77 -14.17
C LEU A 577 -14.24 73.51 -14.44
N ALA A 578 -14.63 73.39 -15.72
CA ALA A 578 -15.99 73.14 -16.16
C ALA A 578 -16.51 71.77 -15.67
N VAL A 579 -15.73 70.71 -15.81
CA VAL A 579 -16.07 69.39 -15.27
C VAL A 579 -16.19 69.44 -13.76
N ARG A 580 -15.29 70.16 -13.07
CA ARG A 580 -15.32 70.27 -11.61
C ARG A 580 -16.55 71.02 -11.10
N LEU A 581 -16.90 72.13 -11.77
CA LEU A 581 -18.15 72.85 -11.49
C LEU A 581 -19.38 71.98 -11.78
N ALA A 582 -19.35 71.18 -12.85
CA ALA A 582 -20.42 70.24 -13.16
C ALA A 582 -20.58 69.15 -12.09
N VAL A 583 -19.49 68.61 -11.56
CA VAL A 583 -19.56 67.71 -10.39
C VAL A 583 -20.12 68.46 -9.18
N CYS A 584 -19.68 69.70 -8.91
CA CYS A 584 -20.24 70.50 -7.80
C CYS A 584 -21.75 70.72 -7.95
N GLU A 585 -22.28 70.73 -9.16
CA GLU A 585 -23.72 70.84 -9.39
C GLU A 585 -24.43 69.50 -9.21
N LEU A 586 -23.86 68.41 -9.73
CA LEU A 586 -24.48 67.09 -9.74
C LEU A 586 -24.31 66.29 -8.44
N ALA A 587 -23.24 66.53 -7.68
CA ALA A 587 -22.87 65.76 -6.49
C ALA A 587 -23.18 66.48 -5.17
N LEU A 588 -23.37 67.80 -5.18
CA LEU A 588 -23.74 68.55 -3.98
C LEU A 588 -25.27 68.65 -3.88
N PRO A 589 -25.83 68.64 -2.66
CA PRO A 589 -27.27 68.80 -2.48
C PRO A 589 -27.78 70.11 -3.09
N GLU A 590 -29.01 70.09 -3.64
CA GLU A 590 -29.66 71.30 -4.14
C GLU A 590 -29.93 72.29 -2.99
N GLY A 591 -29.66 73.58 -3.23
CA GLY A 591 -29.87 74.68 -2.27
C GLY A 591 -28.59 75.30 -1.72
N GLU A 592 -28.74 76.26 -0.80
CA GLU A 592 -27.61 77.05 -0.26
C GLU A 592 -26.71 76.25 0.71
N THR A 593 -26.63 74.92 0.67
CA THR A 593 -26.00 74.09 1.72
C THR A 593 -24.48 74.11 1.71
N CYS A 594 -23.81 74.25 0.56
CA CYS A 594 -22.35 74.11 0.47
C CYS A 594 -21.66 75.30 -0.24
N PRO A 595 -20.74 76.05 0.42
CA PRO A 595 -19.98 77.10 -0.23
C PRO A 595 -18.92 76.53 -1.19
N LEU A 596 -18.68 77.22 -2.31
CA LEU A 596 -17.63 76.89 -3.29
C LEU A 596 -16.38 77.73 -3.00
N ILE A 597 -15.24 77.06 -2.76
CA ILE A 597 -13.97 77.69 -2.43
C ILE A 597 -13.01 77.50 -3.58
N ILE A 598 -12.44 78.60 -4.09
CA ILE A 598 -11.56 78.60 -5.25
C ILE A 598 -10.27 79.33 -4.88
N ASP A 599 -9.14 78.63 -4.87
CA ASP A 599 -7.82 79.16 -4.55
C ASP A 599 -6.94 79.23 -5.82
N ASP A 600 -6.77 80.43 -6.36
CA ASP A 600 -5.84 80.74 -7.46
C ASP A 600 -6.03 79.85 -8.71
N ALA A 601 -7.25 79.38 -8.93
CA ALA A 601 -7.59 78.45 -10.02
C ALA A 601 -7.59 79.09 -11.43
N LEU A 602 -7.63 80.42 -11.50
CA LEU A 602 -7.82 81.18 -12.75
C LEU A 602 -6.53 81.82 -13.29
N VAL A 603 -5.37 81.46 -12.72
CA VAL A 603 -4.08 82.12 -13.02
C VAL A 603 -3.61 81.90 -14.45
N ASN A 604 -3.94 80.77 -15.08
CA ASN A 604 -3.48 80.43 -16.43
C ASN A 604 -4.39 80.95 -17.55
N LEU A 605 -5.46 81.69 -17.22
CA LEU A 605 -6.40 82.22 -18.20
C LEU A 605 -5.89 83.53 -18.81
N ASP A 606 -6.17 83.74 -20.11
CA ASP A 606 -6.06 85.06 -20.73
C ASP A 606 -7.17 86.00 -20.24
N GLU A 607 -7.04 87.29 -20.51
CA GLU A 607 -7.92 88.34 -20.00
C GLU A 607 -9.38 88.13 -20.41
N THR A 608 -9.65 87.76 -21.67
CA THR A 608 -11.00 87.50 -22.17
C THR A 608 -11.62 86.28 -21.49
N ARG A 609 -10.88 85.19 -21.35
CA ARG A 609 -11.35 83.98 -20.65
C ARG A 609 -11.56 84.23 -19.16
N LEU A 610 -10.71 85.05 -18.54
CA LEU A 610 -10.84 85.43 -17.14
C LEU A 610 -12.14 86.21 -16.91
N GLU A 611 -12.45 87.20 -17.75
CA GLU A 611 -13.72 87.93 -17.69
C GLU A 611 -14.93 87.00 -17.83
N GLN A 612 -14.89 86.06 -18.78
CA GLN A 612 -15.95 85.08 -19.00
C GLN A 612 -16.10 84.10 -17.83
N ALA A 613 -15.00 83.62 -17.26
CA ALA A 613 -15.00 82.81 -16.05
C ALA A 613 -15.60 83.56 -14.85
N MET A 614 -15.25 84.84 -14.68
CA MET A 614 -15.82 85.68 -13.62
C MET A 614 -17.32 85.93 -13.82
N ALA A 615 -17.79 86.09 -15.05
CA ALA A 615 -19.22 86.18 -15.35
C ALA A 615 -19.95 84.88 -14.98
N LEU A 616 -19.39 83.72 -15.34
CA LEU A 616 -19.95 82.43 -14.96
C LEU A 616 -20.01 82.26 -13.42
N LEU A 617 -18.93 82.58 -12.71
CA LEU A 617 -18.90 82.48 -11.25
C LEU A 617 -19.93 83.42 -10.60
N ARG A 618 -20.19 84.61 -11.15
CA ARG A 618 -21.27 85.49 -10.66
C ARG A 618 -22.66 84.87 -10.82
N GLU A 619 -22.89 84.11 -11.89
CA GLU A 619 -24.16 83.40 -12.08
C GLU A 619 -24.32 82.27 -11.06
N ILE A 620 -23.29 81.42 -10.89
CA ILE A 620 -23.29 80.36 -9.87
C ILE A 620 -23.43 80.96 -8.46
N ALA A 621 -22.86 82.14 -8.24
CA ALA A 621 -22.92 82.84 -6.96
C ALA A 621 -24.34 83.26 -6.54
N LYS A 622 -25.32 83.26 -7.45
CA LYS A 622 -26.74 83.52 -7.12
C LYS A 622 -27.35 82.39 -6.29
N GLU A 623 -26.85 81.18 -6.43
CA GLU A 623 -27.41 79.98 -5.80
C GLU A 623 -26.57 79.49 -4.61
N ARG A 624 -25.27 79.81 -4.59
CA ARG A 624 -24.35 79.41 -3.52
C ARG A 624 -23.28 80.47 -3.27
N GLN A 625 -22.76 80.54 -2.05
CA GLN A 625 -21.65 81.42 -1.74
C GLN A 625 -20.37 80.94 -2.43
N ILE A 626 -19.65 81.84 -3.09
CA ILE A 626 -18.34 81.55 -3.71
C ILE A 626 -17.27 82.39 -3.02
N ILE A 627 -16.18 81.75 -2.62
CA ILE A 627 -15.02 82.38 -2.00
C ILE A 627 -13.83 82.17 -2.95
N LEU A 628 -13.49 83.20 -3.72
CA LEU A 628 -12.41 83.20 -4.69
C LEU A 628 -11.19 83.95 -4.12
N PHE A 629 -10.09 83.24 -3.93
CA PHE A 629 -8.81 83.84 -3.62
C PHE A 629 -8.00 84.00 -4.92
N SER A 630 -7.51 85.21 -5.19
CA SER A 630 -6.74 85.47 -6.41
C SER A 630 -5.55 86.40 -6.17
N CYS A 631 -4.47 86.17 -6.91
CA CYS A 631 -3.32 87.07 -6.99
C CYS A 631 -3.41 88.09 -8.16
N ARG A 632 -4.40 87.96 -9.06
CA ARG A 632 -4.59 88.88 -10.19
C ARG A 632 -5.66 89.91 -9.86
N LYS A 633 -5.35 91.18 -10.12
CA LYS A 633 -6.32 92.26 -9.95
C LYS A 633 -7.34 92.12 -11.09
N THR A 634 -8.52 91.65 -10.74
CA THR A 634 -9.69 91.70 -11.62
C THR A 634 -10.46 92.96 -11.25
N ASP A 635 -10.95 93.71 -12.24
CA ASP A 635 -11.80 94.87 -11.98
C ASP A 635 -13.14 94.38 -11.42
N GLY A 636 -13.19 94.24 -10.10
CA GLY A 636 -14.40 93.99 -9.32
C GLY A 636 -14.90 95.30 -8.74
N ARG A 637 -16.13 95.69 -9.12
CA ARG A 637 -16.98 96.54 -8.28
C ARG A 637 -17.50 95.75 -7.11
#